data_AF-Q6G1Z7-F1
#
_entry.id   AF-Q6G1Z7-F1
#
_cell.length_a   1.000
_cell.length_b   1.000
_cell.length_c   1.000
_cell.angle_alpha   90.00
_cell.angle_beta   90.00
_cell.angle_gamma   90.00
#
_symmetry.space_group_name_H-M   'P 1'
#
loop_
_entity.id
_entity.type
_entity.pdbx_description
1 polymer ?
#
loop_
_entity_poly.entity_id
_entity_poly.type
_entity_poly.pdbx_seq_one_letter_code
_entity_poly.pdbx_strand_id
1 'polypeptide(L)'
;MKINGNEIRPGNVIEHQGSLWVAVKCNAVKPGKGGAFNQVEMKNLIDGTKLNERFRAAETVERVRLEQKDFTFLYQQGDALIFMDSQSYEQLELQKDFVGERAAFLQDGMTVTVELYQEKPIGISLPDQVSVTIVEADPALKGQTVTASYKPAILENGIRILVPPFINAGERIIVDTNELIYVRRANEKDK
;
A
#
# COMPACT_ATOMS: atom_id res chain seq x y z
N MET A 1 23.24 -7.82 -3.05
CA MET A 1 23.91 -8.99 -2.44
C MET A 1 23.42 -10.26 -3.11
N LYS A 2 24.29 -11.15 -3.57
CA LYS A 2 23.85 -12.46 -4.08
C LYS A 2 23.37 -13.37 -2.95
N ILE A 3 22.26 -14.07 -3.19
CA ILE A 3 21.72 -15.13 -2.32
C ILE A 3 21.42 -16.37 -3.15
N ASN A 4 21.42 -17.54 -2.52
CA ASN A 4 21.02 -18.77 -3.20
C ASN A 4 19.49 -18.80 -3.40
N GLY A 5 19.04 -19.51 -4.43
CA GLY A 5 17.61 -19.59 -4.79
C GLY A 5 16.70 -20.13 -3.67
N ASN A 6 17.22 -21.02 -2.84
CA ASN A 6 16.53 -21.56 -1.67
C ASN A 6 16.52 -20.62 -0.45
N GLU A 7 17.28 -19.52 -0.49
CA GLU A 7 17.34 -18.50 0.57
C GLU A 7 16.38 -17.34 0.31
N ILE A 8 15.71 -17.31 -0.84
CA ILE A 8 14.63 -16.35 -1.11
C ILE A 8 13.52 -16.56 -0.08
N ARG A 9 13.05 -15.45 0.51
CA ARG A 9 11.98 -15.39 1.52
C ARG A 9 10.96 -14.33 1.10
N PRO A 10 9.70 -14.44 1.56
CA PRO A 10 8.72 -13.38 1.38
C PRO A 10 9.26 -12.02 1.86
N GLY A 11 8.98 -10.96 1.11
CA GLY A 11 9.50 -9.60 1.34
C GLY A 11 10.89 -9.34 0.75
N ASN A 12 11.65 -10.36 0.32
CA ASN A 12 12.89 -10.11 -0.40
C ASN A 12 12.60 -9.47 -1.76
N VAL A 13 13.33 -8.41 -2.09
CA VAL A 13 13.39 -7.87 -3.45
C VAL A 13 14.61 -8.46 -4.15
N ILE A 14 14.40 -9.01 -5.34
CA ILE A 14 15.45 -9.60 -6.16
C ILE A 14 15.44 -9.01 -7.56
N GLU A 15 16.62 -8.91 -8.17
CA GLU A 15 16.74 -8.68 -9.60
C GLU A 15 16.59 -10.01 -10.34
N HIS A 16 15.63 -10.07 -11.25
CA HIS A 16 15.34 -11.25 -12.03
C HIS A 16 14.76 -10.85 -13.40
N GLN A 17 15.20 -11.50 -14.47
CA GLN A 17 14.78 -11.16 -15.85
C GLN A 17 14.90 -9.65 -16.19
N GLY A 18 15.96 -8.99 -15.68
CA GLY A 18 16.23 -7.57 -15.94
C GLY A 18 15.27 -6.60 -15.26
N SER A 19 14.49 -7.05 -14.26
CA SER A 19 13.57 -6.21 -13.50
C SER A 19 13.62 -6.54 -12.00
N LEU A 20 12.95 -5.73 -11.19
CA LEU A 20 12.87 -5.90 -9.74
C LEU A 20 11.59 -6.63 -9.34
N TRP A 21 11.75 -7.68 -8.55
CA TRP A 21 10.65 -8.54 -8.12
C TRP A 21 10.63 -8.64 -6.61
N VAL A 22 9.48 -8.41 -6.00
CA VAL A 22 9.26 -8.74 -4.60
C VAL A 22 8.71 -10.16 -4.49
N ALA A 23 9.37 -11.00 -3.69
CA ALA A 23 8.87 -12.31 -3.33
C ALA A 23 7.66 -12.16 -2.41
N VAL A 24 6.48 -12.60 -2.87
CA VAL A 24 5.23 -12.53 -2.11
C VAL A 24 5.04 -13.79 -1.27
N LYS A 25 5.37 -14.95 -1.84
CA LYS A 25 5.24 -16.24 -1.17
C LYS A 25 6.36 -17.18 -1.60
N CYS A 26 6.83 -18.01 -0.68
CA CYS A 26 7.86 -19.00 -0.94
C CYS A 26 7.43 -20.36 -0.38
N ASN A 27 7.69 -21.43 -1.11
CA ASN A 27 7.40 -22.80 -0.69
C ASN A 27 8.57 -23.73 -1.04
N ALA A 28 9.22 -24.29 -0.03
CA ALA A 28 10.28 -25.27 -0.23
C ALA A 28 9.68 -26.64 -0.60
N VAL A 29 9.97 -27.11 -1.82
CA VAL A 29 9.42 -28.35 -2.36
C VAL A 29 10.54 -29.37 -2.56
N LYS A 30 10.36 -30.57 -2.01
CA LYS A 30 11.19 -31.76 -2.28
C LYS A 30 10.34 -32.80 -3.01
N PRO A 31 10.38 -32.87 -4.36
CA PRO A 31 9.58 -33.83 -5.11
C PRO A 31 10.11 -35.27 -4.91
N GLY A 32 9.24 -36.27 -5.10
CA GLY A 32 9.62 -37.68 -5.01
C GLY A 32 10.66 -38.11 -6.06
N LYS A 33 10.71 -37.41 -7.20
CA LYS A 33 11.74 -37.51 -8.23
C LYS A 33 12.25 -36.11 -8.58
N GLY A 34 13.58 -35.93 -8.59
CA GLY A 34 14.25 -34.65 -8.87
C GLY A 34 14.76 -33.94 -7.62
N GLY A 35 15.60 -32.93 -7.80
CA GLY A 35 16.16 -32.16 -6.68
C GLY A 35 15.10 -31.35 -5.92
N ALA A 36 15.46 -30.83 -4.75
CA ALA A 36 14.66 -29.82 -4.06
C ALA A 36 14.70 -28.46 -4.80
N PHE A 37 13.68 -27.64 -4.61
CA PHE A 37 13.60 -26.27 -5.12
C PHE A 37 12.73 -25.40 -4.23
N ASN A 38 12.89 -24.08 -4.32
CA ASN A 38 12.00 -23.09 -3.74
C ASN A 38 11.04 -22.60 -4.82
N GLN A 39 9.74 -22.82 -4.63
CA GLN A 39 8.69 -22.26 -5.49
C GLN A 39 8.35 -20.87 -4.96
N VAL A 40 8.64 -19.84 -5.75
CA VAL A 40 8.49 -18.45 -5.34
C VAL A 40 7.45 -17.77 -6.22
N GLU A 41 6.38 -17.28 -5.60
CA GLU A 41 5.42 -16.37 -6.23
C GLU A 41 5.93 -14.94 -6.02
N MET A 42 6.07 -14.18 -7.09
CA MET A 42 6.67 -12.85 -7.10
C MET A 42 5.79 -11.85 -7.84
N LYS A 43 5.89 -10.58 -7.46
CA LYS A 43 5.28 -9.45 -8.17
C LYS A 43 6.37 -8.50 -8.63
N ASN A 44 6.29 -8.05 -9.88
CA ASN A 44 7.17 -7.05 -10.43
C ASN A 44 6.90 -5.69 -9.78
N LEU A 45 7.95 -4.98 -9.36
CA LEU A 45 7.82 -3.68 -8.72
C LEU A 45 7.64 -2.52 -9.71
N ILE A 46 7.93 -2.72 -10.99
CA ILE A 46 7.80 -1.71 -12.04
C ILE A 46 6.44 -1.80 -12.74
N ASP A 47 6.06 -2.99 -13.23
CA ASP A 47 4.86 -3.18 -14.06
C ASP A 47 3.73 -3.96 -13.36
N GLY A 48 3.96 -4.47 -12.15
CA GLY A 48 2.97 -5.20 -11.36
C GLY A 48 2.64 -6.61 -11.84
N THR A 49 3.30 -7.12 -12.89
CA THR A 49 3.12 -8.49 -13.38
C THR A 49 3.49 -9.51 -12.31
N LYS A 50 2.93 -10.72 -12.41
CA LYS A 50 3.17 -11.81 -11.45
C LYS A 50 3.93 -12.94 -12.12
N LEU A 51 4.90 -13.50 -11.40
CA LEU A 51 5.62 -14.70 -11.81
C LEU A 51 5.55 -15.76 -10.71
N ASN A 52 5.58 -17.02 -11.13
CA ASN A 52 5.72 -18.15 -10.22
C ASN A 52 6.86 -19.04 -10.70
N GLU A 53 7.97 -19.01 -9.98
CA GLU A 53 9.24 -19.52 -10.47
C GLU A 53 9.91 -20.48 -9.49
N ARG A 54 10.70 -21.41 -10.03
CA ARG A 54 11.41 -22.41 -9.25
C ARG A 54 12.89 -22.05 -9.19
N PHE A 55 13.37 -21.79 -7.99
CA PHE A 55 14.79 -21.53 -7.76
C PHE A 55 15.45 -22.73 -7.05
N ARG A 56 16.52 -23.26 -7.63
CA ARG A 56 17.34 -24.31 -7.02
C ARG A 56 18.39 -23.72 -6.08
N ALA A 57 18.93 -24.55 -5.19
CA ALA A 57 20.02 -24.14 -4.29
C ALA A 57 21.33 -23.79 -5.02
N ALA A 58 21.54 -24.31 -6.24
CA ALA A 58 22.71 -23.99 -7.06
C ALA A 58 22.55 -22.69 -7.86
N GLU A 59 21.32 -22.16 -7.94
CA GLU A 59 21.05 -20.88 -8.61
C GLU A 59 21.29 -19.75 -7.61
N THR A 60 21.81 -18.63 -8.10
CA THR A 60 21.96 -17.40 -7.31
C THR A 60 21.17 -16.29 -7.94
N VAL A 61 20.55 -15.45 -7.10
CA VAL A 61 19.85 -14.24 -7.52
C VAL A 61 20.43 -13.04 -6.78
N GLU A 62 20.38 -11.87 -7.41
CA GLU A 62 20.81 -10.64 -6.78
C GLU A 62 19.68 -10.12 -5.88
N ARG A 63 19.86 -10.18 -4.56
CA ARG A 63 18.97 -9.53 -3.60
C ARG A 63 19.29 -8.05 -3.52
N VAL A 64 18.27 -7.24 -3.79
CA VAL A 64 18.30 -5.79 -3.71
C VAL A 64 17.78 -5.36 -2.34
N ARG A 65 18.41 -4.35 -1.75
CA ARG A 65 17.85 -3.61 -0.61
C ARG A 65 17.23 -2.34 -1.17
N LEU A 66 15.96 -2.14 -0.85
CA LEU A 66 15.31 -0.86 -1.07
C LEU A 66 15.65 0.05 0.11
N GLU A 67 15.81 1.32 -0.20
CA GLU A 67 15.85 2.35 0.83
C GLU A 67 14.43 2.76 1.15
N GLN A 68 14.09 2.82 2.43
CA GLN A 68 12.84 3.39 2.91
C GLN A 68 13.16 4.71 3.56
N LYS A 69 12.57 5.78 3.04
CA LYS A 69 12.73 7.13 3.59
C LYS A 69 11.36 7.69 3.90
N ASP A 70 11.27 8.43 5.00
CA ASP A 70 10.05 9.10 5.41
C ASP A 70 9.99 10.47 4.75
N PHE A 71 8.87 10.73 4.10
CA PHE A 71 8.56 11.98 3.45
C PHE A 71 7.31 12.59 4.07
N THR A 72 7.20 13.91 4.03
CA THR A 72 6.00 14.65 4.42
C THR A 72 5.31 15.17 3.17
N PHE A 73 4.03 14.87 2.99
CA PHE A 73 3.23 15.45 1.91
C PHE A 73 3.02 16.95 2.16
N LEU A 74 3.33 17.77 1.15
CA LEU A 74 3.24 19.23 1.25
C LEU A 74 1.96 19.76 0.61
N TYR A 75 1.76 19.48 -0.68
CA TYR A 75 0.61 19.95 -1.46
C TYR A 75 0.52 19.21 -2.79
N GLN A 76 -0.61 19.37 -3.47
CA GLN A 76 -0.85 18.90 -4.84
C GLN A 76 -0.87 20.08 -5.82
N GLN A 77 -0.21 19.93 -6.97
CA GLN A 77 -0.25 20.88 -8.08
C GLN A 77 -0.64 20.16 -9.37
N GLY A 78 -1.91 20.28 -9.78
CA GLY A 78 -2.43 19.50 -10.92
C GLY A 78 -2.39 18.00 -10.58
N ASP A 79 -1.69 17.21 -11.38
CA ASP A 79 -1.47 15.78 -11.14
C ASP A 79 -0.15 15.48 -10.40
N ALA A 80 0.64 16.51 -10.08
CA ALA A 80 1.85 16.38 -9.29
C ALA A 80 1.55 16.45 -7.78
N LEU A 81 2.13 15.53 -7.02
CA LEU A 81 2.08 15.49 -5.56
C LEU A 81 3.49 15.79 -5.03
N ILE A 82 3.60 16.83 -4.22
CA ILE A 82 4.89 17.30 -3.71
C ILE A 82 5.09 16.80 -2.28
N PHE A 83 6.23 16.16 -2.08
CA PHE A 83 6.67 15.61 -0.80
C PHE A 83 8.01 16.24 -0.41
N MET A 84 8.34 16.20 0.87
CA MET A 84 9.63 16.67 1.40
C MET A 84 10.28 15.57 2.23
N ASP A 85 11.55 15.27 1.94
CA ASP A 85 12.34 14.32 2.72
C ASP A 85 12.48 14.84 4.16
N SER A 86 12.18 13.99 5.14
CA SER A 86 12.16 14.39 6.55
C SER A 86 13.55 14.63 7.14
N GLN A 87 14.62 14.21 6.45
CA GLN A 87 16.02 14.35 6.87
C GLN A 87 16.76 15.40 6.05
N SER A 88 16.67 15.34 4.71
CA SER A 88 17.40 16.26 3.82
C SER A 88 16.63 17.53 3.48
N TYR A 89 15.31 17.57 3.72
CA TYR A 89 14.41 18.65 3.31
C TYR A 89 14.32 18.87 1.79
N GLU A 90 14.87 17.94 1.01
CA GLU A 90 14.74 17.96 -0.45
C GLU A 90 13.31 17.60 -0.85
N GLN A 91 12.81 18.25 -1.90
CA GLN A 91 11.48 17.97 -2.42
C GLN A 91 11.52 16.82 -3.42
N LEU A 92 10.52 15.94 -3.31
CA LEU A 92 10.26 14.85 -4.23
C LEU A 92 8.89 15.07 -4.86
N GLU A 93 8.85 15.08 -6.20
CA GLU A 93 7.60 15.09 -6.95
C GLU A 93 7.23 13.66 -7.35
N LEU A 94 6.01 13.25 -7.02
CA LEU A 94 5.41 12.00 -7.52
C LEU A 94 4.15 12.34 -8.32
N GLN A 95 3.94 11.62 -9.41
CA GLN A 95 2.69 11.72 -10.16
C GLN A 95 1.55 11.08 -9.35
N LYS A 96 0.35 11.65 -9.40
CA LYS A 96 -0.82 11.16 -8.68
C LYS A 96 -1.12 9.69 -8.97
N ASP A 97 -0.96 9.27 -10.23
CA ASP A 97 -1.15 7.88 -10.67
C ASP A 97 -0.17 6.90 -10.00
N PHE A 98 1.00 7.35 -9.55
CA PHE A 98 1.95 6.53 -8.83
C PHE A 98 1.42 6.13 -7.44
N VAL A 99 0.69 7.04 -6.78
CA VAL A 99 0.05 6.77 -5.48
C VAL A 99 -1.30 6.04 -5.68
N GLY A 100 -1.96 6.30 -6.81
CA GLY A 100 -3.25 5.73 -7.19
C GLY A 100 -4.42 6.36 -6.44
N GLU A 101 -5.51 5.62 -6.29
CA GLU A 101 -6.74 6.10 -5.63
C GLU A 101 -6.50 6.59 -4.19
N ARG A 102 -5.50 6.01 -3.51
CA ARG A 102 -5.11 6.40 -2.15
C ARG A 102 -4.58 7.83 -2.05
N ALA A 103 -4.20 8.46 -3.18
CA ALA A 103 -3.79 9.87 -3.22
C ALA A 103 -4.84 10.81 -2.62
N ALA A 104 -6.13 10.47 -2.72
CA ALA A 104 -7.20 11.28 -2.16
C ALA A 104 -7.21 11.29 -0.61
N PHE A 105 -6.48 10.38 0.06
CA PHE A 105 -6.30 10.41 1.51
C PHE A 105 -5.09 11.22 1.97
N LEU A 106 -4.26 11.74 1.05
CA LEU A 106 -3.14 12.61 1.43
C LEU A 106 -3.67 13.89 2.07
N GLN A 107 -3.10 14.25 3.22
CA GLN A 107 -3.42 15.47 3.96
C GLN A 107 -2.12 16.26 4.15
N ASP A 108 -2.19 17.58 4.11
CA ASP A 108 -1.03 18.44 4.30
C ASP A 108 -0.30 18.10 5.61
N GLY A 109 1.01 17.91 5.54
CA GLY A 109 1.83 17.49 6.69
C GLY A 109 1.79 15.99 6.99
N MET A 110 1.08 15.17 6.22
CA MET A 110 1.04 13.71 6.41
C MET A 110 2.39 13.07 6.10
N THR A 111 2.92 12.30 7.04
CA THR A 111 4.10 11.46 6.80
C THR A 111 3.73 10.22 6.01
N VAL A 112 4.51 9.92 4.98
CA VAL A 112 4.44 8.72 4.14
C VAL A 112 5.82 8.08 4.07
N THR A 113 5.88 6.78 3.84
CA THR A 113 7.15 6.10 3.60
C THR A 113 7.29 5.81 2.11
N VAL A 114 8.36 6.30 1.49
CA VAL A 114 8.67 6.06 0.09
C VAL A 114 9.76 5.00 -0.01
N GLU A 115 9.53 4.00 -0.86
CA GLU A 115 10.52 2.99 -1.22
C GLU A 115 11.31 3.45 -2.44
N LEU A 116 12.62 3.55 -2.27
CA LEU A 116 13.56 4.04 -3.27
C LEU A 116 14.49 2.90 -3.71
N TYR A 117 14.71 2.82 -5.02
CA TYR A 117 15.79 2.03 -5.62
C TYR A 117 16.68 2.95 -6.45
N GLN A 118 17.94 3.10 -6.04
CA GLN A 118 18.90 4.01 -6.68
C GLN A 118 18.32 5.43 -6.80
N GLU A 119 17.79 5.97 -5.69
CA GLU A 119 17.09 7.27 -5.61
C GLU A 119 15.80 7.39 -6.44
N LYS A 120 15.40 6.35 -7.19
CA LYS A 120 14.13 6.34 -7.91
C LYS A 120 13.01 5.80 -7.03
N PRO A 121 11.90 6.53 -6.85
CA PRO A 121 10.70 6.02 -6.20
C PRO A 121 10.11 4.84 -6.96
N ILE A 122 9.85 3.75 -6.24
CA ILE A 122 9.20 2.54 -6.79
C ILE A 122 7.97 2.12 -5.98
N GLY A 123 7.80 2.63 -4.77
CA GLY A 123 6.62 2.41 -3.95
C GLY A 123 6.39 3.54 -2.96
N ILE A 124 5.15 3.63 -2.48
CA ILE A 124 4.76 4.58 -1.43
C ILE A 124 3.70 3.94 -0.53
N SER A 125 3.88 4.13 0.77
CA SER A 125 2.97 3.70 1.81
C SER A 125 2.47 4.91 2.57
N LEU A 126 1.16 5.10 2.55
CA LEU A 126 0.48 6.04 3.43
C LEU A 126 0.29 5.39 4.81
N PRO A 127 -0.05 6.17 5.85
CA PRO A 127 -0.56 5.61 7.09
C PRO A 127 -1.71 4.63 6.82
N ASP A 128 -1.70 3.48 7.48
CA ASP A 128 -2.72 2.44 7.31
C ASP A 128 -4.13 2.94 7.60
N GLN A 129 -4.23 3.94 8.48
CA GLN A 129 -5.48 4.55 8.88
C GLN A 129 -5.40 6.07 8.82
N VAL A 130 -6.50 6.68 8.35
CA VAL A 130 -6.64 8.14 8.30
C VAL A 130 -7.98 8.56 8.92
N SER A 131 -7.97 9.71 9.61
CA SER A 131 -9.20 10.36 10.07
C SER A 131 -9.73 11.28 8.98
N VAL A 132 -10.97 11.03 8.56
CA VAL A 132 -11.67 11.79 7.51
C VAL A 132 -13.09 12.12 7.93
N THR A 133 -13.58 13.26 7.47
CA THR A 133 -14.96 13.70 7.73
C THR A 133 -15.91 13.15 6.68
N ILE A 134 -17.12 12.75 7.10
CA ILE A 134 -18.20 12.39 6.19
C ILE A 134 -18.97 13.64 5.80
N VAL A 135 -19.11 13.89 4.50
CA VAL A 135 -19.89 15.03 3.99
C VAL A 135 -21.33 14.67 3.66
N GLU A 136 -21.56 13.44 3.20
CA GLU A 136 -22.90 12.93 2.89
C GLU A 136 -23.04 11.49 3.37
N ALA A 137 -24.21 11.12 3.90
CA ALA A 137 -24.52 9.74 4.28
C ALA A 137 -25.97 9.44 3.96
N ASP A 138 -26.22 8.32 3.28
CA ASP A 138 -27.58 7.91 2.91
C ASP A 138 -28.47 7.70 4.16
N PRO A 139 -29.80 7.77 4.01
CA PRO A 139 -30.69 7.41 5.10
C PRO A 139 -30.62 5.91 5.39
N ALA A 140 -30.69 5.54 6.67
CA ALA A 140 -30.83 4.13 7.04
C ALA A 140 -32.17 3.58 6.52
N LEU A 141 -32.14 2.41 5.87
CA LEU A 141 -33.35 1.74 5.39
C LEU A 141 -34.19 1.26 6.57
N LYS A 142 -35.46 1.69 6.63
CA LYS A 142 -36.40 1.23 7.67
C LYS A 142 -36.59 -0.28 7.59
N GLY A 143 -36.52 -0.96 8.74
CA GLY A 143 -36.83 -2.38 8.86
C GLY A 143 -35.64 -3.34 8.70
N GLN A 144 -34.44 -2.86 8.35
CA GLN A 144 -33.25 -3.71 8.39
C GLN A 144 -32.77 -3.88 9.84
N THR A 145 -32.38 -5.11 10.22
CA THR A 145 -31.69 -5.35 11.49
C THR A 145 -30.35 -4.62 11.49
N VAL A 146 -30.03 -3.90 12.57
CA VAL A 146 -28.81 -3.09 12.74
C VAL A 146 -27.53 -3.87 12.44
N THR A 147 -27.53 -5.19 12.67
CA THR A 147 -26.32 -5.99 12.83
C THR A 147 -25.50 -6.22 11.57
N ALA A 148 -25.98 -5.89 10.37
CA ALA A 148 -25.20 -6.11 9.14
C ALA A 148 -25.56 -5.18 7.97
N SER A 149 -26.26 -4.07 8.22
CA SER A 149 -26.55 -3.11 7.15
C SER A 149 -25.46 -2.05 7.11
N TYR A 150 -24.72 -1.97 6.01
CA TYR A 150 -23.90 -0.80 5.71
C TYR A 150 -24.63 0.07 4.71
N LYS A 151 -24.46 1.38 4.83
CA LYS A 151 -25.03 2.36 3.92
C LYS A 151 -23.94 3.16 3.20
N PRO A 152 -24.18 3.62 1.98
CA PRO A 152 -23.26 4.52 1.28
C PRO A 152 -23.07 5.83 2.04
N ALA A 153 -21.83 6.32 2.03
CA ALA A 153 -21.45 7.65 2.48
C ALA A 153 -20.33 8.21 1.58
N ILE A 154 -20.21 9.53 1.57
CA ILE A 154 -19.19 10.27 0.84
C ILE A 154 -18.31 10.99 1.86
N LEU A 155 -17.00 10.85 1.69
CA LEU A 155 -15.97 11.50 2.49
C LEU A 155 -15.66 12.90 1.95
N GLU A 156 -15.03 13.74 2.76
CA GLU A 156 -14.66 15.11 2.37
C GLU A 156 -13.72 15.19 1.17
N ASN A 157 -12.98 14.12 0.89
CA ASN A 157 -12.12 13.97 -0.29
C ASN A 157 -12.84 13.35 -1.51
N GLY A 158 -14.17 13.16 -1.44
CA GLY A 158 -15.01 12.63 -2.51
C GLY A 158 -15.03 11.09 -2.61
N ILE A 159 -14.26 10.37 -1.80
CA ILE A 159 -14.28 8.90 -1.80
C ILE A 159 -15.65 8.41 -1.28
N ARG A 160 -16.21 7.44 -2.00
CA ARG A 160 -17.42 6.72 -1.58
C ARG A 160 -17.04 5.50 -0.76
N ILE A 161 -17.67 5.34 0.39
CA ILE A 161 -17.41 4.25 1.31
C ILE A 161 -18.71 3.72 1.92
N LEU A 162 -18.66 2.50 2.44
CA LEU A 162 -19.74 1.90 3.20
C LEU A 162 -19.52 2.15 4.70
N VAL A 163 -20.52 2.74 5.36
CA VAL A 163 -20.49 3.03 6.80
C VAL A 163 -21.67 2.38 7.52
N PRO A 164 -21.55 2.09 8.83
CA PRO A 164 -22.69 1.61 9.61
C PRO A 164 -23.88 2.59 9.62
N PRO A 165 -25.13 2.12 9.89
CA PRO A 165 -26.34 2.94 9.75
C PRO A 165 -26.39 4.13 10.72
N PHE A 166 -25.69 4.01 11.84
CA PHE A 166 -25.62 5.02 12.89
C PHE A 166 -24.68 6.18 12.58
N ILE A 167 -23.89 6.09 11.50
CA ILE A 167 -22.96 7.14 11.08
C ILE A 167 -23.71 8.19 10.25
N ASN A 168 -23.56 9.46 10.60
CA ASN A 168 -24.21 10.57 9.92
C ASN A 168 -23.19 11.54 9.29
N ALA A 169 -23.67 12.40 8.39
CA ALA A 169 -22.86 13.50 7.85
C ALA A 169 -22.38 14.42 8.97
N GLY A 170 -21.17 14.95 8.81
CA GLY A 170 -20.46 15.77 9.80
C GLY A 170 -19.67 14.97 10.84
N GLU A 171 -19.85 13.66 10.94
CA GLU A 171 -19.03 12.81 11.81
C GLU A 171 -17.65 12.55 11.20
N ARG A 172 -16.62 12.47 12.05
CA ARG A 172 -15.30 11.98 11.66
C ARG A 172 -15.19 10.48 11.90
N ILE A 173 -14.60 9.78 10.95
CA ILE A 173 -14.38 8.34 10.99
C ILE A 173 -12.92 8.02 10.69
N ILE A 174 -12.52 6.82 11.11
CA ILE A 174 -11.26 6.21 10.72
C ILE A 174 -11.51 5.27 9.55
N VAL A 175 -10.70 5.44 8.51
CA VAL A 175 -10.74 4.64 7.29
C VAL A 175 -9.42 3.91 7.14
N ASP A 176 -9.49 2.63 6.79
CA ASP A 176 -8.32 1.87 6.34
C ASP A 176 -7.97 2.31 4.91
N THR A 177 -6.77 2.86 4.71
CA THR A 177 -6.38 3.43 3.41
C THR A 177 -5.99 2.36 2.39
N ASN A 178 -5.70 1.14 2.83
CA ASN A 178 -5.32 0.04 1.96
C ASN A 178 -6.55 -0.70 1.42
N GLU A 179 -7.57 -0.88 2.26
CA GLU A 179 -8.82 -1.58 1.91
C GLU A 179 -9.97 -0.63 1.56
N LEU A 180 -9.85 0.67 1.85
CA LEU A 180 -10.89 1.70 1.68
C LEU A 180 -12.17 1.37 2.45
N ILE A 181 -12.02 0.87 3.69
CA ILE A 181 -13.15 0.47 4.55
C ILE A 181 -13.24 1.29 5.83
N TYR A 182 -14.48 1.48 6.30
CA TYR A 182 -14.74 2.06 7.62
C TYR A 182 -14.17 1.15 8.71
N VAL A 183 -13.37 1.73 9.61
CA VAL A 183 -12.83 1.02 10.78
C VAL A 183 -13.68 1.33 12.02
N ARG A 184 -13.81 2.61 12.37
CA ARG A 184 -14.53 3.08 13.57
C ARG A 184 -14.83 4.58 13.49
N ARG A 185 -15.64 5.10 14.42
CA ARG A 185 -15.72 6.56 14.65
C ARG A 185 -14.38 7.07 15.17
N ALA A 186 -14.00 8.27 14.74
CA ALA A 186 -12.83 8.97 15.24
C ALA A 186 -13.11 9.50 16.65
N ASN A 187 -12.10 9.42 17.51
CA ASN A 187 -12.10 9.98 18.86
C ASN A 187 -11.17 11.19 18.90
N GLU A 188 -11.12 11.91 20.03
CA GLU A 188 -10.30 13.12 20.17
C GLU A 188 -8.81 12.90 19.90
N LYS A 189 -8.30 11.68 20.10
CA LYS A 189 -6.89 11.31 19.86
C LYS A 189 -6.53 11.14 18.38
N ASP A 190 -7.52 11.07 17.50
CA ASP A 190 -7.32 10.85 16.07
C ASP A 190 -7.29 12.17 15.28
N LYS A 191 -7.21 13.31 15.97
CA LYS A 191 -7.12 14.65 15.38
C LYS A 191 -5.71 15.03 15.02
#